data_AF-T2SV72-F1
#
_entry.id   AF-T2SV72-F1
#
_cell.length_a   1.000
_cell.length_b   1.000
_cell.length_c   1.000
_cell.angle_alpha   90.00
_cell.angle_beta   90.00
_cell.angle_gamma   90.00
#
_symmetry.space_group_name_H-M   'P 1'
#
loop_
_entity.id
_entity.type
_entity.pdbx_description
1 polymer ?
#
loop_
_entity_poly.entity_id
_entity_poly.type
_entity_poly.pdbx_seq_one_letter_code
_entity_poly.pdbx_strand_id
1 'polypeptide(L)'
;MPNMGVFKQLIKELYEWLLHSVDMVIQHLIAMALKISVVKYLIKEFHDRFIYFIDLIAQHFIIVALSSLIVLVFGVLIGVFVFYNSKARAFLLPVVNFLYTIPSLALFALFI
;
A
#
# COMPACT_ATOMS: atom_id res chain seq x y z
N MET A 1 -61.67 20.49 15.77
CA MET A 1 -60.78 19.94 16.81
C MET A 1 -59.56 19.35 16.11
N PRO A 2 -58.32 19.72 16.47
CA PRO A 2 -57.14 19.18 15.80
C PRO A 2 -57.09 17.66 15.98
N ASN A 3 -56.77 16.92 14.91
CA ASN A 3 -56.76 15.47 14.91
C ASN A 3 -55.64 14.96 15.85
N MET A 4 -56.03 14.45 17.01
CA MET A 4 -55.14 14.03 18.11
C MET A 4 -54.13 12.94 17.71
N GLY A 5 -54.40 12.21 16.61
CA GLY A 5 -53.47 11.23 16.02
C GLY A 5 -52.24 11.85 15.38
N VAL A 6 -52.39 12.99 14.70
CA VAL A 6 -51.29 13.69 14.00
C VAL A 6 -50.27 14.24 15.00
N PHE A 7 -50.75 14.78 16.13
CA PHE A 7 -49.86 15.32 17.17
C PHE A 7 -49.02 14.23 17.85
N LYS A 8 -49.60 13.06 18.12
CA LYS A 8 -48.86 11.91 18.69
C LYS A 8 -47.83 11.37 17.71
N GLN A 9 -48.14 11.37 16.42
CA GLN A 9 -47.19 10.96 15.38
C GLN A 9 -46.00 11.90 15.29
N LEU A 10 -46.23 13.22 15.32
CA LEU A 10 -45.15 14.23 15.30
C LEU A 10 -44.21 14.10 16.51
N ILE A 11 -44.75 13.80 17.70
CA ILE A 11 -43.92 13.57 18.89
C ILE A 11 -43.06 12.31 18.73
N LYS A 12 -43.61 11.22 18.18
CA LYS A 12 -42.86 9.99 17.93
C LYS A 12 -41.75 10.21 16.92
N GLU A 13 -42.04 10.87 15.80
CA GLU A 13 -41.04 11.19 14.78
C GLU A 13 -39.93 12.10 15.31
N LEU A 14 -40.28 13.10 16.13
CA LEU A 14 -39.31 13.96 16.80
C LEU A 14 -38.41 13.17 17.77
N TYR A 15 -38.98 12.22 18.52
CA TYR A 15 -38.22 11.35 19.43
C TYR A 15 -37.24 10.44 18.68
N GLU A 16 -37.69 9.77 17.62
CA GLU A 16 -36.83 8.92 16.78
C GLU A 16 -35.72 9.74 16.09
N TRP A 17 -36.04 10.93 15.60
CA TRP A 17 -35.06 11.83 15.00
C TRP A 17 -34.00 12.30 16.01
N LEU A 18 -34.41 12.59 17.25
CA LEU A 18 -33.49 12.92 18.34
C LEU A 18 -32.60 11.74 18.70
N LEU A 19 -33.16 10.54 18.83
CA LEU A 19 -32.42 9.32 19.16
C LEU A 19 -31.35 9.04 18.09
N HIS A 20 -31.73 9.06 16.81
CA HIS A 20 -30.82 8.85 15.69
C HIS A 20 -29.72 9.92 15.62
N SER A 21 -30.06 11.18 15.92
CA SER A 21 -29.06 12.27 15.92
C SER A 21 -28.03 12.10 17.04
N VAL A 22 -28.46 11.65 18.23
CA VAL A 22 -27.56 11.33 19.34
C VAL A 22 -26.65 10.16 18.99
N ASP A 23 -27.19 9.09 18.42
CA ASP A 23 -26.40 7.92 18.01
C ASP A 23 -25.34 8.29 16.96
N MET A 24 -25.71 9.10 15.95
CA MET A 24 -24.76 9.57 14.93
C MET A 24 -23.60 10.38 15.53
N VAL A 25 -23.89 11.25 16.50
CA VAL A 25 -22.86 12.04 17.19
C VAL A 25 -21.95 11.13 18.02
N ILE A 26 -22.52 10.16 18.75
CA ILE A 26 -21.75 9.19 19.54
C ILE A 26 -20.81 8.37 18.65
N GLN A 27 -21.32 7.82 17.54
CA GLN A 27 -20.51 7.05 16.59
C GLN A 27 -19.37 7.89 16.00
N HIS A 28 -19.64 9.16 15.67
CA HIS A 28 -18.61 10.05 15.14
C HIS A 28 -17.50 10.35 16.17
N LEU A 29 -17.88 10.58 17.42
CA LEU A 29 -16.93 10.81 18.52
C LEU A 29 -16.07 9.57 18.79
N ILE A 30 -16.67 8.37 18.78
CA ILE A 30 -15.95 7.11 18.94
C ILE A 30 -14.95 6.93 17.79
N ALA A 31 -15.39 7.15 16.55
CA ALA A 31 -14.51 7.03 15.37
C ALA A 31 -13.33 8.02 15.44
N MET A 32 -13.58 9.26 15.90
CA MET A 32 -12.54 10.26 16.08
C MET A 32 -11.53 9.85 17.17
N ALA A 33 -12.02 9.39 18.32
CA ALA A 33 -11.18 8.92 19.42
C ALA A 33 -10.32 7.70 19.00
N LEU A 34 -10.89 6.76 18.26
CA LEU A 34 -10.18 5.60 17.74
C LEU A 34 -9.08 6.02 16.76
N LYS A 35 -9.37 6.93 15.83
CA LYS A 35 -8.35 7.46 14.90
C LYS A 35 -7.18 8.09 15.65
N ILE A 36 -7.45 8.89 16.67
CA ILE A 36 -6.41 9.53 17.49
C ILE A 36 -5.57 8.47 18.23
N SER A 37 -6.21 7.44 18.78
CA SER A 37 -5.52 6.34 19.47
C SER A 37 -4.61 5.56 18.53
N VAL A 38 -5.11 5.19 17.35
CA VAL A 38 -4.32 4.48 16.32
C VAL A 38 -3.14 5.32 15.87
N VAL A 39 -3.33 6.61 15.59
CA VAL A 39 -2.24 7.49 15.18
C VAL A 39 -1.17 7.59 16.26
N LYS A 40 -1.55 7.77 17.52
CA LYS A 40 -0.58 7.77 18.64
C LYS A 40 0.17 6.46 18.76
N TYR A 41 -0.52 5.33 18.60
CA TYR A 41 0.10 4.01 18.63
C TYR A 41 1.11 3.86 17.49
N LEU A 42 0.75 4.24 16.27
CA LEU A 42 1.65 4.16 15.12
C LEU A 42 2.88 5.06 15.28
N ILE A 43 2.71 6.28 15.81
CA ILE A 43 3.84 7.18 16.08
C ILE A 43 4.78 6.56 17.11
N LYS A 44 4.21 5.99 18.18
CA LYS A 44 4.99 5.32 19.22
C LYS A 44 5.75 4.11 18.67
N GLU A 45 5.06 3.23 17.95
CA GLU A 45 5.66 2.04 17.36
C GLU A 45 6.78 2.41 16.37
N PHE A 46 6.56 3.44 15.56
CA PHE A 46 7.58 3.96 14.64
C PHE A 46 8.79 4.51 15.38
N HIS A 47 8.58 5.23 16.48
CA HIS A 47 9.66 5.75 17.32
C HIS A 47 10.44 4.61 18.00
N ASP A 48 9.74 3.67 18.62
CA ASP A 48 10.32 2.54 19.34
C ASP A 48 11.11 1.61 18.41
N ARG A 49 10.66 1.45 17.16
CA ARG A 49 11.31 0.60 16.14
C ARG A 49 12.08 1.40 15.09
N PHE A 50 12.36 2.68 15.32
CA PHE A 50 12.99 3.53 14.31
C PHE A 50 14.31 2.94 13.79
N ILE A 51 15.16 2.48 14.71
CA ILE A 51 16.46 1.87 14.37
C ILE A 51 16.29 0.59 13.55
N TYR A 52 15.27 -0.22 13.84
CA TYR A 52 14.95 -1.41 13.06
C TYR A 52 14.54 -1.05 11.63
N PHE A 53 13.71 -0.01 11.45
CA PHE A 53 13.35 0.45 10.10
C PHE A 53 14.55 1.00 9.34
N ILE A 54 15.45 1.74 9.99
CA ILE A 54 16.68 2.22 9.37
C ILE A 54 17.57 1.05 8.95
N ASP A 55 17.68 0.01 9.77
CA ASP A 55 18.42 -1.21 9.43
C ASP A 55 17.82 -1.91 8.20
N LEU A 56 16.48 -2.06 8.14
CA LEU A 56 15.79 -2.60 6.96
C LEU A 56 16.05 -1.78 5.70
N ILE A 57 16.03 -0.45 5.80
CA ILE A 57 16.33 0.46 4.68
C ILE A 57 17.78 0.29 4.24
N ALA A 58 18.72 0.20 5.19
CA ALA A 58 20.13 -0.02 4.89
C ALA A 58 20.36 -1.36 4.20
N GLN A 59 19.74 -2.45 4.69
CA GLN A 59 19.78 -3.76 4.05
C GLN A 59 19.23 -3.70 2.62
N HIS A 60 18.07 -3.06 2.43
CA HIS A 60 17.49 -2.90 1.10
C HIS A 60 18.41 -2.11 0.16
N PHE A 61 19.01 -1.02 0.65
CA PHE A 61 19.97 -0.23 -0.11
C PHE A 61 21.21 -1.05 -0.53
N ILE A 62 21.74 -1.88 0.37
CA ILE A 62 22.88 -2.77 0.08
C ILE A 62 22.50 -3.76 -1.02
N ILE A 63 21.32 -4.40 -0.93
CA ILE A 63 20.84 -5.36 -1.93
C ILE A 63 20.70 -4.67 -3.30
N VAL A 64 20.08 -3.48 -3.34
CA VAL A 64 19.91 -2.70 -4.57
C VAL A 64 21.26 -2.29 -5.15
N ALA A 65 22.20 -1.83 -4.33
CA ALA A 65 23.52 -1.42 -4.77
C ALA A 65 24.32 -2.59 -5.36
N LEU A 66 24.36 -3.73 -4.67
CA LEU A 66 25.06 -4.93 -5.14
C LEU A 66 24.42 -5.50 -6.41
N SER A 67 23.09 -5.60 -6.45
CA SER A 67 22.36 -6.04 -7.64
C SER A 67 22.62 -5.12 -8.82
N SER A 68 22.59 -3.80 -8.61
CA SER A 68 22.86 -2.81 -9.65
C SER A 68 24.28 -2.90 -10.17
N LEU A 69 25.26 -3.14 -9.29
CA LEU A 69 26.67 -3.34 -9.68
C LEU A 69 26.82 -4.57 -10.58
N ILE A 70 26.20 -5.70 -10.21
CA ILE A 70 26.23 -6.94 -10.99
C ILE A 70 25.58 -6.70 -12.36
N VAL A 71 24.40 -6.08 -12.39
CA VAL A 71 23.70 -5.75 -13.64
C VAL A 71 24.50 -4.78 -14.49
N LEU A 72 25.20 -3.81 -13.90
CA LEU A 72 26.05 -2.89 -14.65
C LEU A 72 27.20 -3.63 -15.33
N VAL A 73 27.91 -4.49 -14.60
CA VAL A 73 29.06 -5.24 -15.17
C VAL A 73 28.57 -6.21 -16.25
N PHE A 74 27.65 -7.12 -15.91
CA PHE A 74 27.20 -8.15 -16.85
C PHE A 74 26.29 -7.60 -17.94
N GLY A 75 25.39 -6.68 -17.60
CA GLY A 75 24.47 -6.07 -18.55
C GLY A 75 25.19 -5.23 -19.61
N VAL A 76 26.25 -4.50 -19.24
CA VAL A 76 27.07 -3.79 -20.23
C VAL A 76 27.83 -4.78 -21.12
N LEU A 77 28.46 -5.81 -20.55
CA LEU A 77 29.18 -6.81 -21.34
C LEU A 77 28.26 -7.53 -22.33
N ILE A 78 27.09 -7.99 -21.88
CA ILE A 78 26.07 -8.62 -22.72
C ILE A 78 25.52 -7.63 -23.74
N GLY A 79 25.26 -6.37 -23.34
CA GLY A 79 24.76 -5.32 -24.22
C GLY A 79 25.72 -5.02 -25.37
N VAL A 80 27.02 -4.89 -25.08
CA VAL A 80 28.07 -4.72 -26.09
C VAL A 80 28.14 -5.94 -27.01
N PHE A 81 28.07 -7.16 -26.46
CA PHE A 81 28.05 -8.39 -27.27
C PHE A 81 26.85 -8.45 -28.22
N VAL A 82 25.65 -8.11 -27.73
CA VAL A 82 24.40 -8.03 -28.51
C VAL A 82 24.46 -6.95 -29.59
N PHE A 83 25.19 -5.86 -29.33
CA PHE A 83 25.38 -4.80 -30.31
C PHE A 83 26.14 -5.31 -31.55
N TYR A 84 27.21 -6.09 -31.38
CA TYR A 84 28.01 -6.58 -32.50
C TYR A 84 27.50 -7.88 -33.15
N ASN A 85 26.73 -8.70 -32.43
CA ASN A 85 26.27 -10.00 -32.94
C ASN A 85 24.76 -10.01 -33.25
N SER A 86 24.41 -9.97 -34.53
CA SER A 86 23.01 -9.97 -35.00
C SER A 86 22.22 -11.22 -34.62
N LYS A 87 22.88 -12.39 -34.55
CA LYS A 87 22.24 -13.65 -34.10
C LYS A 87 21.92 -13.60 -32.61
N ALA A 88 22.85 -13.11 -31.80
CA ALA A 88 22.65 -12.93 -30.36
C ALA A 88 21.50 -11.96 -30.09
N ARG A 89 21.42 -10.85 -30.84
CA ARG A 89 20.34 -9.88 -30.76
C ARG A 89 18.97 -10.48 -31.06
N ALA A 90 18.86 -11.25 -32.14
CA ALA A 90 17.62 -11.89 -32.56
C ALA A 90 17.08 -12.87 -31.50
N PHE A 91 17.96 -13.49 -30.71
CA PHE A 91 17.57 -14.40 -29.62
C PHE A 91 17.34 -13.69 -28.28
N LEU A 92 18.24 -12.79 -27.86
CA LEU A 92 18.23 -12.20 -26.51
C LEU A 92 17.17 -11.11 -26.33
N LEU A 93 16.88 -10.30 -27.35
CA LEU A 93 15.90 -9.21 -27.20
C LEU A 93 14.48 -9.73 -26.90
N PRO A 94 13.95 -10.78 -27.58
CA PRO A 94 12.66 -11.37 -27.21
C PRO A 94 12.62 -11.90 -25.77
N VAL A 95 13.68 -12.58 -25.31
CA VAL A 95 13.76 -13.14 -23.95
C VAL A 95 13.72 -12.01 -22.91
N VAL A 96 14.52 -10.98 -23.10
CA VAL A 96 14.57 -9.82 -22.19
C VAL A 96 13.24 -9.07 -22.18
N ASN A 97 12.62 -8.85 -23.33
CA ASN A 97 11.30 -8.22 -23.42
C ASN A 97 10.23 -9.03 -22.70
N PHE A 98 10.25 -10.36 -22.82
CA PHE A 98 9.34 -11.23 -22.08
C PHE A 98 9.57 -11.12 -20.57
N LEU A 99 10.83 -11.19 -20.10
CA LEU A 99 11.13 -11.05 -18.68
C LEU A 99 10.70 -9.68 -18.12
N TYR A 100 10.79 -8.61 -18.91
CA TYR A 100 10.34 -7.27 -18.50
C TYR A 100 8.82 -7.11 -18.38
N THR A 101 8.03 -7.99 -18.97
CA THR A 101 6.56 -7.90 -18.89
C THR A 101 5.95 -8.77 -17.78
N ILE A 102 6.70 -9.71 -17.21
CA ILE A 102 6.20 -10.53 -16.11
C ILE A 102 6.17 -9.68 -14.82
N PRO A 103 5.06 -9.65 -14.07
CA PRO A 103 5.01 -8.94 -12.80
C PRO A 103 5.99 -9.56 -11.80
N SER A 104 6.66 -8.72 -11.01
CA SER A 104 7.70 -9.14 -10.07
C SER A 104 7.22 -10.18 -9.05
N LEU A 105 5.95 -10.13 -8.63
CA LEU A 105 5.35 -11.12 -7.74
C LEU A 105 5.33 -12.53 -8.37
N ALA A 106 4.97 -12.61 -9.66
CA ALA A 106 4.94 -13.89 -10.38
C ALA A 106 6.36 -14.41 -10.65
N LEU A 107 7.31 -13.52 -10.96
CA LEU A 107 8.72 -13.89 -11.06
C LEU A 107 9.25 -14.44 -9.74
N PHE A 108 8.95 -13.79 -8.61
CA PHE A 108 9.39 -14.26 -7.29
C PHE A 108 8.87 -15.68 -6.99
N ALA A 109 7.61 -15.97 -7.31
CA ALA A 109 7.02 -17.30 -7.15
C ALA A 109 7.64 -18.38 -8.06
N LEU A 110 8.31 -18.01 -9.16
CA LEU A 110 9.02 -18.96 -10.03
C LEU A 110 10.43 -19.31 -9.52
N PHE A 111 11.01 -18.48 -8.65
CA PHE A 111 12.40 -18.60 -8.19
C PHE A 111 12.54 -19.08 -6.73
N ILE A 112 11.42 -19.26 -6.01
CA ILE A 112 11.34 -19.81 -4.65
C ILE A 112 10.60 -21.15 -4.66
#